data_AF-A0A0B2B6V4-F1
#
_entry.id   AF-A0A0B2B6V4-F1
#
_cell.length_a   1.000
_cell.length_b   1.000
_cell.length_c   1.000
_cell.angle_alpha   90.00
_cell.angle_beta   90.00
_cell.angle_gamma   90.00
#
_symmetry.space_group_name_H-M   'P 1'
#
loop_
_entity.id
_entity.type
_entity.pdbx_description
1 polymer ?
#
loop_
_entity_poly.entity_id
_entity_poly.type
_entity_poly.pdbx_seq_one_letter_code
_entity_poly.pdbx_strand_id
1 'polypeptide(L)'
;MRIALHGPLDQVATYARASRDDGHEVVLVGALETAEALAAVAVQEDVDVVALAGTGGGPGADAVRAALDALGAEDVAVLDLSTDPLKPPRGA
;
A
#
# COMPACT_ATOMS: atom_id res chain seq x y z
N MET A 1 12.46 4.83 -1.37
CA MET A 1 11.40 3.91 -0.97
C MET A 1 10.20 4.15 -1.86
N ARG A 2 9.73 3.12 -2.55
CA ARG A 2 8.60 3.13 -3.45
C ARG A 2 7.43 2.43 -2.76
N ILE A 3 6.27 3.09 -2.72
CA ILE A 3 5.12 2.66 -1.93
C ILE A 3 3.92 2.47 -2.85
N ALA A 4 3.32 1.29 -2.84
CA ALA A 4 2.00 1.03 -3.38
C ALA A 4 0.94 1.42 -2.34
N LEU A 5 0.08 2.40 -2.66
CA LEU A 5 -1.06 2.77 -1.81
C LEU A 5 -2.36 2.28 -2.43
N HIS A 6 -3.13 1.51 -1.66
CA HIS A 6 -4.44 0.98 -2.04
C HIS A 6 -5.50 1.37 -1.03
N GLY A 7 -6.71 1.76 -1.46
CA GLY A 7 -7.82 2.11 -0.58
C GLY A 7 -8.75 3.17 -1.15
N PRO A 8 -9.66 3.74 -0.32
CA PRO A 8 -10.50 4.86 -0.70
C PRO A 8 -9.68 6.08 -1.15
N LEU A 9 -10.11 6.73 -2.24
CA LEU A 9 -9.33 7.77 -2.93
C LEU A 9 -8.98 8.97 -2.03
N ASP A 10 -9.87 9.37 -1.13
CA ASP A 10 -9.67 10.47 -0.19
C ASP A 10 -8.57 10.17 0.84
N GLN A 11 -8.55 8.94 1.38
CA GLN A 11 -7.50 8.49 2.29
C GLN A 11 -6.18 8.30 1.56
N VAL A 12 -6.20 7.61 0.42
CA VAL A 12 -5.02 7.35 -0.41
C VAL A 12 -4.37 8.66 -0.86
N ALA A 13 -5.16 9.67 -1.25
CA ALA A 13 -4.61 10.98 -1.63
C ALA A 13 -3.86 11.67 -0.47
N THR A 14 -4.38 11.56 0.75
CA THR A 14 -3.75 12.12 1.95
C THR A 14 -2.40 11.46 2.22
N TYR A 15 -2.36 10.12 2.27
CA TYR A 15 -1.12 9.37 2.47
C TYR A 15 -0.14 9.52 1.31
N ALA A 16 -0.63 9.61 0.07
CA ALA A 16 0.21 9.80 -1.09
C ALA A 16 0.91 11.16 -1.10
N ARG A 17 0.21 12.22 -0.66
CA ARG A 17 0.80 13.55 -0.51
C ARG A 17 1.86 13.55 0.58
N ALA A 18 1.50 13.06 1.75
CA ALA A 18 2.39 12.86 2.89
C ALA A 18 3.70 12.15 2.50
N SER A 19 3.60 10.96 1.90
CA SER A 19 4.75 10.17 1.47
C SER A 19 5.61 10.88 0.43
N ARG A 20 4.99 11.62 -0.50
CA ARG A 20 5.74 12.41 -1.50
C ARG A 20 6.49 13.58 -0.87
N ASP A 21 5.89 14.26 0.11
CA ASP A 21 6.51 15.35 0.84
C ASP A 21 7.75 14.85 1.63
N ASP A 22 7.73 13.60 2.07
CA ASP A 22 8.87 12.91 2.70
C ASP A 22 9.89 12.33 1.69
N GLY A 23 9.69 12.55 0.38
CA GLY A 23 10.61 12.14 -0.69
C GLY A 23 10.45 10.68 -1.14
N HIS A 24 9.33 10.03 -0.80
CA HIS A 24 9.02 8.69 -1.29
C HIS A 24 8.36 8.74 -2.66
N GLU A 25 8.63 7.70 -3.46
CA GLU A 25 7.90 7.48 -4.69
C GLU A 25 6.62 6.73 -4.37
N VAL A 26 5.51 7.14 -4.99
CA VAL A 26 4.18 6.63 -4.66
C VAL A 26 3.48 6.14 -5.92
N VAL A 27 3.19 4.84 -5.93
CA VAL A 27 2.32 4.18 -6.89
C VAL A 27 0.90 4.17 -6.30
N LEU A 28 -0.01 4.89 -6.96
CA LEU A 28 -1.42 4.86 -6.61
C LEU A 28 -2.04 3.61 -7.25
N VAL A 29 -2.33 2.62 -6.43
CA VAL A 29 -3.01 1.43 -6.89
C VAL A 29 -4.51 1.67 -6.74
N GLY A 30 -5.27 1.47 -7.82
CA GLY A 30 -6.72 1.61 -7.80
C GLY A 30 -7.39 0.67 -6.80
N ALA A 31 -8.73 0.71 -6.74
CA ALA A 31 -9.53 -0.19 -5.92
C ALA A 31 -9.52 -1.63 -6.50
N LEU A 32 -8.35 -2.26 -6.54
CA LEU A 32 -8.20 -3.67 -6.89
C LEU A 32 -8.93 -4.52 -5.86
N GLU A 33 -9.79 -5.40 -6.35
CA GLU A 33 -10.68 -6.20 -5.49
C GLU A 33 -9.97 -7.42 -4.88
N THR A 34 -8.79 -7.82 -5.38
CA THR A 34 -8.09 -9.04 -4.94
C THR A 34 -6.65 -8.80 -4.50
N ALA A 35 -6.19 -9.64 -3.57
CA ALA A 35 -4.84 -9.59 -3.03
C ALA A 35 -3.78 -9.92 -4.09
N GLU A 36 -4.10 -10.86 -4.98
CA GLU A 36 -3.22 -11.32 -6.06
C GLU A 36 -2.98 -10.21 -7.08
N ALA A 37 -4.01 -9.43 -7.41
CA ALA A 37 -3.87 -8.30 -8.33
C ALA A 37 -3.00 -7.21 -7.69
N LEU A 38 -3.19 -6.92 -6.40
CA LEU A 38 -2.37 -5.95 -5.69
C LEU A 38 -0.91 -6.40 -5.56
N ALA A 39 -0.68 -7.68 -5.22
CA ALA A 39 0.65 -8.25 -5.13
C ALA A 39 1.37 -8.27 -6.49
N ALA A 40 0.66 -8.59 -7.58
CA ALA A 40 1.22 -8.55 -8.93
C ALA A 40 1.68 -7.13 -9.32
N VAL A 41 0.87 -6.11 -9.01
CA VAL A 41 1.26 -4.70 -9.23
C VAL A 41 2.45 -4.32 -8.37
N ALA A 42 2.46 -4.70 -7.08
CA ALA A 42 3.56 -4.42 -6.17
C ALA A 42 4.90 -4.97 -6.69
N VAL A 43 4.90 -6.23 -7.15
CA VAL A 43 6.09 -6.86 -7.73
C VAL A 43 6.48 -6.23 -9.07
N GLN A 44 5.52 -5.97 -9.96
CA GLN A 44 5.79 -5.35 -11.25
C GLN A 44 6.38 -3.94 -11.11
N GLU A 45 5.91 -3.19 -10.12
CA GLU A 45 6.35 -1.83 -9.84
C GLU A 45 7.58 -1.77 -8.93
N ASP A 46 8.13 -2.91 -8.48
CA ASP A 46 9.31 -2.99 -7.60
C ASP A 46 9.14 -2.12 -6.34
N VAL A 47 8.04 -2.32 -5.62
CA VAL A 47 7.71 -1.53 -4.42
C VAL A 47 8.35 -2.13 -3.18
N ASP A 48 8.81 -1.27 -2.28
CA ASP A 48 9.33 -1.69 -0.96
C ASP A 48 8.19 -1.93 0.03
N VAL A 49 7.05 -1.25 -0.16
CA VAL A 49 5.93 -1.24 0.79
C VAL A 49 4.59 -1.26 0.06
N VAL A 50 3.68 -2.12 0.48
CA VAL A 50 2.24 -2.07 0.18
C VAL A 50 1.51 -1.53 1.40
N ALA A 51 0.90 -0.35 1.27
CA ALA A 51 0.16 0.31 2.32
C ALA A 51 -1.34 0.33 1.99
N LEU A 52 -2.14 -0.25 2.89
CA LEU A 52 -3.58 -0.44 2.77
C LEU A 52 -4.29 0.65 3.59
N ALA A 53 -5.03 1.53 2.92
CA ALA A 53 -5.84 2.57 3.52
C ALA A 53 -7.31 2.14 3.60
N GLY A 54 -7.92 2.29 4.77
CA GLY A 54 -9.35 2.08 4.98
C GLY A 54 -9.80 0.63 5.20
N THR A 55 -10.98 0.46 5.78
CA THR A 55 -11.55 -0.83 6.22
C THR A 55 -12.62 -1.38 5.26
N GLY A 56 -12.61 -0.98 3.99
CA GLY A 56 -13.77 -1.16 3.10
C GLY A 56 -13.47 -1.96 1.83
N GLY A 57 -13.66 -3.28 1.89
CA GLY A 57 -13.87 -4.15 0.71
C GLY A 57 -12.63 -4.58 -0.08
N GLY A 58 -11.46 -3.98 0.17
CA GLY A 58 -10.19 -4.41 -0.40
C GLY A 58 -9.58 -5.64 0.29
N PRO A 59 -8.55 -6.26 -0.30
CA PRO A 59 -7.85 -7.38 0.31
C PRO A 59 -7.18 -6.97 1.63
N GLY A 60 -7.37 -7.79 2.67
CA GLY A 60 -6.73 -7.58 3.97
C GLY A 60 -5.22 -7.86 3.95
N ALA A 61 -4.48 -7.29 4.91
CA ALA A 61 -3.03 -7.38 4.99
C ALA A 61 -2.50 -8.83 4.92
N ASP A 62 -3.13 -9.77 5.63
CA ASP A 62 -2.73 -11.18 5.64
C ASP A 62 -2.87 -11.83 4.25
N ALA A 63 -3.93 -11.49 3.51
CA ALA A 63 -4.15 -12.02 2.16
C ALA A 63 -3.13 -11.43 1.18
N VAL A 64 -2.83 -10.13 1.30
CA VAL A 64 -1.79 -9.46 0.49
C VAL A 64 -0.41 -10.05 0.78
N ARG A 65 -0.08 -10.28 2.06
CA ARG A 65 1.16 -10.93 2.47
C ARG A 65 1.29 -12.32 1.85
N ALA A 66 0.27 -13.17 1.99
CA ALA A 66 0.27 -14.50 1.40
C ALA A 66 0.42 -14.48 -0.14
N ALA A 67 -0.21 -13.51 -0.82
CA ALA A 67 -0.09 -13.34 -2.26
C ALA A 67 1.32 -12.88 -2.69
N LEU A 68 1.97 -11.98 -1.92
CA LEU A 68 3.34 -11.57 -2.15
C LEU A 68 4.33 -12.73 -1.89
N ASP A 69 4.10 -13.54 -0.85
CA ASP A 69 4.92 -14.74 -0.57
C ASP A 69 4.85 -15.76 -1.72
N ALA A 70 3.65 -15.96 -2.29
CA ALA A 70 3.48 -16.82 -3.46
C ALA A 70 4.24 -16.33 -4.71
N LEU A 71 4.58 -15.04 -4.76
CA LEU A 71 5.40 -14.43 -5.81
C LEU A 71 6.88 -14.33 -5.45
N GLY A 72 7.30 -14.77 -4.25
CA GLY A 72 8.68 -14.67 -3.75
C GLY A 72 9.08 -13.25 -3.33
N ALA A 73 8.12 -12.38 -3.05
CA ALA A 73 8.31 -10.97 -2.70
C ALA A 73 8.29 -10.75 -1.17
N GLU A 74 9.10 -11.53 -0.47
CA GLU A 74 9.16 -11.61 1.01
C GLU A 74 9.73 -10.32 1.65
N ASP A 75 10.46 -9.55 0.88
CA ASP A 75 11.10 -8.28 1.24
C ASP A 75 10.15 -7.08 1.20
N VAL A 76 9.01 -7.20 0.51
CA VAL A 76 7.99 -6.15 0.44
C VAL A 76 7.23 -6.07 1.76
N ALA A 77 7.26 -4.94 2.46
CA ALA A 77 6.49 -4.76 3.69
C ALA A 77 4.98 -4.55 3.39
N VAL A 78 4.10 -5.07 4.25
CA VAL A 78 2.65 -4.82 4.16
C VAL A 78 2.21 -4.05 5.40
N LEU A 79 1.58 -2.90 5.20
CA LEU A 79 1.11 -2.02 6.28
C LEU A 79 -0.39 -1.82 6.16
N ASP A 80 -1.11 -2.12 7.24
CA ASP A 80 -2.50 -1.70 7.42
C ASP A 80 -2.51 -0.35 8.14
N LEU A 81 -2.82 0.71 7.40
CA LEU A 81 -2.77 2.09 7.91
C LEU A 81 -3.84 2.38 8.98
N SER A 82 -4.79 1.47 9.21
CA SER A 82 -5.74 1.55 10.32
C SER A 82 -5.16 1.11 11.66
N THR A 83 -4.09 0.31 11.65
CA THR A 83 -3.44 -0.25 12.85
C THR A 83 -1.98 0.17 12.99
N ASP A 84 -1.30 0.44 11.88
CA ASP A 84 0.08 0.92 11.81
C ASP A 84 0.14 2.18 10.92
N PRO A 85 0.06 3.39 11.49
CA PRO A 85 0.10 4.60 10.70
C PRO A 85 1.51 4.74 10.13
N LEU A 86 1.66 4.56 8.82
CA LEU A 86 2.75 5.14 8.05
C LEU A 86 2.71 6.63 8.37
N LYS A 87 3.62 7.07 9.23
CA LYS A 87 3.46 8.29 10.00
C LYS A 87 3.17 9.46 9.04
N PRO A 88 1.95 10.04 9.04
CA PRO A 88 1.72 11.21 8.20
C PRO A 88 2.62 12.35 8.72
N PRO A 89 3.35 13.08 7.85
CA PRO A 89 4.08 14.27 8.25
C PRO A 89 3.05 15.29 8.77
N ARG A 90 3.41 15.93 9.88
CA ARG A 90 2.54 16.87 10.60
C ARG A 90 2.14 18.03 9.69
N GLY A 91 0.85 18.34 9.63
CA GLY A 91 0.34 19.58 9.03
C GLY A 91 -1.03 19.39 8.39
N ALA A 92 -2.07 19.36 9.22
CA ALA A 92 -3.41 19.78 8.82
C ALA A 92 -3.53 21.29 8.99
#